data_AF-A0A218QPT1-F1
#
_entry.id   AF-A0A218QPT1-F1
#
_cell.length_a   1.000
_cell.length_b   1.000
_cell.length_c   1.000
_cell.angle_alpha   90.00
_cell.angle_beta   90.00
_cell.angle_gamma   90.00
#
_symmetry.space_group_name_H-M   'P 1'
#
loop_
_entity.id
_entity.type
_entity.pdbx_description
1 polymer ?
#
loop_
_entity_poly.entity_id
_entity_poly.type
_entity_poly.pdbx_seq_one_letter_code
_entity_poly.pdbx_strand_id
1 'polypeptide(L)'
;MVGQTYTVKQGDFLSSIAQQFYGDSSEASWRRIYEANKALIGPDPTQIKVGMVLTIPGVSAPQPSNNNIVNRVLQLTNIERSKASLPPLKLNPQLTAAAQTHSENMARSRSISHQLPGELSLGDRISHTGYKWSEIAENVAAGQKTPEQAVSVWINEVPPNDGHRRNILNPNYRELGVGYSNNYWTQDFASPAY
;
A
#
# COMPACT_ATOMS: atom_id res chain seq x y z
N MET A 1 -10.24 14.14 7.38
CA MET A 1 -9.09 13.74 6.53
C MET A 1 -7.93 14.63 6.92
N VAL A 2 -6.81 14.07 7.38
CA VAL A 2 -5.61 14.85 7.73
C VAL A 2 -4.86 15.12 6.43
N GLY A 3 -4.67 16.38 6.06
CA GLY A 3 -3.96 16.78 4.84
C GLY A 3 -2.47 16.44 4.90
N GLN A 4 -1.81 16.35 3.74
CA GLN A 4 -0.35 16.23 3.66
C GLN A 4 0.32 17.43 4.35
N THR A 5 1.51 17.26 4.91
CA THR A 5 2.34 18.39 5.37
C THR A 5 3.52 18.67 4.42
N TYR A 6 3.96 19.91 4.37
CA TYR A 6 5.09 20.37 3.58
C TYR A 6 5.98 21.31 4.40
N THR A 7 7.29 21.07 4.40
CA THR A 7 8.27 21.96 5.02
C THR A 7 8.73 23.02 4.02
N VAL A 8 8.45 24.28 4.32
CA VAL A 8 8.83 25.44 3.50
C VAL A 8 10.34 25.48 3.30
N LYS A 9 10.76 25.68 2.05
CA LYS A 9 12.16 25.80 1.62
C LYS A 9 12.47 27.24 1.22
N GLN A 10 13.76 27.54 1.10
CA GLN A 10 14.20 28.85 0.64
C GLN A 10 13.66 29.12 -0.77
N GLY A 11 13.02 30.28 -0.96
CA GLY A 11 12.44 30.69 -2.24
C GLY A 11 11.00 30.21 -2.49
N ASP A 12 10.39 29.51 -1.53
CA ASP A 12 8.98 29.13 -1.64
C ASP A 12 8.03 30.33 -1.47
N PHE A 13 6.93 30.27 -2.21
CA PHE A 13 5.73 31.07 -2.04
C PHE A 13 4.54 30.12 -1.87
N LEU A 14 3.44 30.56 -1.24
CA LEU A 14 2.23 29.73 -1.18
C LEU A 14 1.73 29.32 -2.57
N SER A 15 1.92 30.18 -3.58
CA SER A 15 1.61 29.89 -4.99
C SER A 15 2.51 28.84 -5.62
N SER A 16 3.81 28.81 -5.31
CA SER A 16 4.71 27.76 -5.81
C SER A 16 4.41 26.42 -5.15
N ILE A 17 4.07 26.43 -3.85
CA ILE A 17 3.63 25.24 -3.12
C ILE A 17 2.29 24.75 -3.69
N ALA A 18 1.35 25.64 -3.97
CA ALA A 18 0.08 25.29 -4.62
C ALA A 18 0.30 24.67 -6.01
N GLN A 19 1.19 25.23 -6.82
CA GLN A 19 1.56 24.67 -8.12
C GLN A 19 2.10 23.24 -7.98
N GLN A 20 2.94 23.00 -6.97
CA GLN A 20 3.53 21.69 -6.71
C GLN A 20 2.49 20.64 -6.31
N PHE A 21 1.52 21.01 -5.47
CA PHE A 21 0.61 20.05 -4.83
C PHE A 21 -0.76 19.94 -5.48
N TYR A 22 -1.25 21.00 -6.09
CA TYR A 22 -2.53 21.04 -6.80
C TYR A 22 -2.38 21.09 -8.32
N GLY A 23 -1.16 21.28 -8.84
CA GLY A 23 -0.94 21.53 -10.27
C GLY A 23 -1.38 22.92 -10.71
N ASP A 24 -1.69 23.83 -9.77
CA ASP A 24 -2.26 25.14 -10.03
C ASP A 24 -1.73 26.18 -9.03
N SER A 25 -1.21 27.30 -9.54
CA SER A 25 -0.72 28.44 -8.75
C SER A 25 -1.78 29.52 -8.50
N SER A 26 -3.05 29.29 -8.85
CA SER A 26 -4.12 30.29 -8.76
C SER A 26 -4.35 30.80 -7.33
N GLU A 27 -4.98 31.97 -7.24
CA GLU A 27 -5.40 32.56 -5.97
C GLU A 27 -6.26 31.62 -5.13
N ALA A 28 -7.20 30.91 -5.77
CA ALA A 28 -8.03 29.94 -5.08
C ALA A 28 -7.18 28.80 -4.48
N SER A 29 -6.17 28.32 -5.20
CA SER A 29 -5.34 27.19 -4.80
C SER A 29 -4.36 27.54 -3.70
N TRP A 30 -3.64 28.67 -3.79
CA TRP A 30 -2.72 29.05 -2.70
C TRP A 30 -3.45 29.59 -1.46
N ARG A 31 -4.63 30.22 -1.61
CA ARG A 31 -5.44 30.63 -0.45
C ARG A 31 -5.93 29.44 0.37
N ARG A 32 -6.18 28.28 -0.24
CA ARG A 32 -6.52 27.06 0.52
C ARG A 32 -5.41 26.69 1.50
N ILE A 33 -4.15 26.75 1.06
CA ILE A 33 -2.99 26.49 1.93
C ILE A 33 -2.90 27.59 3.00
N TYR A 34 -3.08 28.86 2.64
CA TYR A 34 -3.07 29.95 3.62
C TYR A 34 -4.12 29.76 4.72
N GLU A 35 -5.39 29.56 4.37
CA GLU A 35 -6.49 29.45 5.34
C GLU A 35 -6.29 28.24 6.27
N ALA A 36 -5.79 27.12 5.76
CA ALA A 36 -5.47 25.94 6.57
C ALA A 36 -4.31 26.18 7.57
N ASN A 37 -3.44 27.15 7.31
CA ASN A 37 -2.25 27.45 8.11
C ASN A 37 -2.24 28.86 8.70
N LYS A 38 -3.38 29.56 8.68
CA LYS A 38 -3.47 30.98 9.06
C LYS A 38 -3.00 31.22 10.49
N ALA A 39 -3.28 30.29 11.39
CA ALA A 39 -2.82 30.32 12.78
C ALA A 39 -1.28 30.27 12.91
N LEU A 40 -0.59 29.69 11.93
CA LEU A 40 0.87 29.55 11.90
C LEU A 40 1.55 30.68 11.12
N ILE A 41 0.95 31.11 10.00
CA ILE A 41 1.51 32.13 9.10
C ILE A 41 1.26 33.54 9.62
N GLY A 42 0.09 33.76 10.25
CA GLY A 42 -0.35 35.08 10.70
C GLY A 42 -1.17 35.84 9.64
N PRO A 43 -1.39 37.15 9.83
CA PRO A 43 -2.29 37.96 9.01
C PRO A 43 -1.79 38.20 7.58
N ASP A 44 -0.48 38.06 7.35
CA ASP A 44 0.14 38.27 6.04
C ASP A 44 0.52 36.91 5.40
N PRO A 45 -0.13 36.50 4.29
CA PRO A 45 0.12 35.23 3.63
C PRO A 45 1.53 35.09 3.03
N THR A 46 2.29 36.19 2.94
CA THR A 46 3.66 36.19 2.40
C THR A 46 4.73 35.85 3.45
N GLN A 47 4.36 35.79 4.74
CA GLN A 47 5.30 35.60 5.86
C GLN A 47 5.66 34.14 6.16
N ILE A 48 5.57 33.25 5.16
CA ILE A 48 6.03 31.87 5.33
C ILE A 48 7.55 31.83 5.57
N LYS A 49 8.00 31.00 6.51
CA LYS A 49 9.42 30.92 6.91
C LYS A 49 9.99 29.58 6.54
N VAL A 50 11.25 29.54 6.10
CA VAL A 50 11.98 28.29 5.86
C VAL A 50 11.92 27.41 7.12
N GLY A 51 11.60 26.14 6.94
CA GLY A 51 11.39 25.17 8.03
C GLY A 51 9.97 25.13 8.61
N MET A 52 9.10 26.09 8.25
CA MET A 52 7.69 26.06 8.65
C MET A 52 6.99 24.84 8.02
N VAL A 53 6.27 24.06 8.84
CA VAL A 53 5.52 22.89 8.38
C VAL A 53 4.08 23.30 8.11
N LEU A 54 3.70 23.37 6.85
CA LEU A 54 2.37 23.75 6.38
C LEU A 54 1.51 22.51 6.12
N THR A 55 0.24 22.57 6.51
CA THR A 55 -0.80 21.63 6.10
C THR A 55 -1.27 21.96 4.68
N ILE A 56 -1.27 20.98 3.79
CA ILE A 56 -1.75 21.09 2.42
C ILE A 56 -3.14 20.42 2.35
N PRO A 57 -4.24 21.19 2.43
CA PRO A 57 -5.59 20.63 2.48
C PRO A 57 -6.00 20.01 1.14
N GLY A 58 -6.78 18.94 1.16
CA GLY A 58 -7.26 18.31 -0.08
C GLY A 58 -6.22 17.52 -0.86
N VAL A 59 -4.96 17.47 -0.40
CA VAL A 59 -3.96 16.50 -0.85
C VAL A 59 -3.81 15.46 0.25
N SER A 60 -4.11 14.21 -0.08
CA SER A 60 -3.71 13.07 0.73
C SER A 60 -2.19 13.00 0.76
N ALA A 61 -1.59 12.74 1.94
CA ALA A 61 -0.16 12.42 2.04
C ALA A 61 0.25 11.47 0.89
N PRO A 62 1.47 11.62 0.32
CA PRO A 62 1.89 10.84 -0.83
C PRO A 62 1.64 9.39 -0.45
N GLN A 63 0.73 8.73 -1.17
CA GLN A 63 0.61 7.30 -1.00
C GLN A 63 2.00 6.75 -1.29
N PRO A 64 2.56 5.90 -0.41
CA PRO A 64 3.79 5.23 -0.74
C PRO A 64 3.60 4.64 -2.14
N SER A 65 4.57 4.82 -3.05
CA SER A 65 4.47 4.21 -4.37
C SER A 65 4.12 2.72 -4.20
N ASN A 66 3.40 2.12 -5.15
CA ASN A 66 3.00 0.71 -5.01
C ASN A 66 4.19 -0.19 -4.65
N ASN A 67 5.40 0.12 -5.15
CA ASN A 67 6.64 -0.56 -4.75
C ASN A 67 6.98 -0.43 -3.26
N ASN A 68 6.78 0.75 -2.64
CA ASN A 68 7.00 0.94 -1.21
C ASN A 68 5.93 0.18 -0.38
N ILE A 69 4.67 0.16 -0.82
CA ILE A 69 3.60 -0.63 -0.19
C ILE A 69 3.95 -2.13 -0.22
N VAL A 70 4.27 -2.65 -1.40
CA VAL A 70 4.63 -4.06 -1.63
C VAL A 70 5.84 -4.47 -0.79
N ASN A 71 6.91 -3.67 -0.81
CA ASN A 71 8.11 -3.93 -0.01
C ASN A 71 7.81 -3.89 1.51
N ARG A 72 6.92 -3.00 1.94
CA ARG A 72 6.55 -2.90 3.35
C ARG A 72 5.74 -4.11 3.81
N VAL A 73 4.80 -4.61 3.00
CA VAL A 73 4.07 -5.86 3.29
C VAL A 73 5.05 -7.03 3.41
N LEU A 74 5.98 -7.19 2.45
CA LEU A 74 7.01 -8.23 2.50
C LEU A 74 7.85 -8.14 3.79
N GLN A 75 8.31 -6.94 4.14
CA GLN A 75 9.11 -6.72 5.35
C GLN A 75 8.35 -7.15 6.60
N LEU A 76 7.09 -6.72 6.73
CA LEU A 76 6.23 -7.07 7.87
C LEU A 76 5.97 -8.57 7.94
N THR A 77 5.65 -9.22 6.82
CA THR A 77 5.51 -10.69 6.74
C THR A 77 6.78 -11.41 7.17
N ASN A 78 7.95 -10.93 6.73
CA ASN A 78 9.23 -11.52 7.13
C ASN A 78 9.59 -11.26 8.60
N ILE A 79 9.15 -10.16 9.19
CA ILE A 79 9.25 -9.94 10.64
C ILE A 79 8.47 -11.04 11.38
N GLU A 80 7.22 -11.32 10.98
CA GLU A 80 6.42 -12.36 11.63
C GLU A 80 7.01 -13.76 11.43
N ARG A 81 7.54 -14.06 10.24
CA ARG A 81 8.25 -15.32 9.98
C ARG A 81 9.51 -15.45 10.83
N SER A 82 10.26 -14.36 11.03
CA SER A 82 11.47 -14.38 11.86
C SER A 82 11.17 -14.70 13.33
N LYS A 83 10.05 -14.21 13.87
CA LYS A 83 9.57 -14.58 15.22
C LYS A 83 9.30 -16.08 15.36
N ALA A 84 8.91 -16.73 14.26
CA ALA A 84 8.70 -18.18 14.20
C ALA A 84 9.95 -18.97 13.76
N SER A 85 11.13 -18.32 13.69
CA SER A 85 12.38 -18.93 13.20
C SER A 85 12.29 -19.50 11.78
N LEU A 86 11.45 -18.90 10.93
CA LEU A 86 11.29 -19.30 9.54
C LEU A 86 12.18 -18.47 8.61
N PRO A 87 12.66 -19.05 7.49
CA PRO A 87 13.40 -18.29 6.49
C PRO A 87 12.53 -17.19 5.87
N PRO A 88 13.12 -16.03 5.52
CA PRO A 88 12.39 -14.95 4.90
C PRO A 88 11.94 -15.34 3.49
N LEU A 89 10.76 -14.88 3.10
CA LEU A 89 10.27 -14.92 1.73
C LEU A 89 10.99 -13.87 0.88
N LYS A 90 11.15 -14.18 -0.41
CA LYS A 90 11.64 -13.24 -1.42
C LYS A 90 10.49 -12.76 -2.29
N LEU A 91 10.49 -11.46 -2.64
CA LEU A 91 9.50 -10.94 -3.58
C LEU A 91 9.75 -11.51 -4.97
N ASN A 92 8.70 -12.02 -5.62
CA ASN A 92 8.77 -12.49 -7.00
C ASN A 92 7.90 -11.60 -7.91
N PRO A 93 8.45 -11.05 -9.01
CA PRO A 93 7.70 -10.14 -9.88
C PRO A 93 6.52 -10.81 -10.61
N GLN A 94 6.60 -12.11 -10.93
CA GLN A 94 5.53 -12.85 -11.59
C GLN A 94 4.36 -13.11 -10.63
N LEU A 95 4.65 -13.46 -9.37
CA LEU A 95 3.63 -13.53 -8.32
C LEU A 95 3.01 -12.16 -8.03
N THR A 96 3.83 -11.11 -7.94
CA THR A 96 3.36 -9.73 -7.73
C THR A 96 2.43 -9.27 -8.86
N ALA A 97 2.69 -9.63 -10.11
CA ALA A 97 1.81 -9.32 -11.22
C ALA A 97 0.43 -10.00 -11.11
N ALA A 98 0.40 -11.27 -10.68
CA ALA A 98 -0.84 -12.00 -10.43
C ALA A 98 -1.64 -11.37 -9.28
N ALA A 99 -0.99 -11.15 -8.13
CA ALA A 99 -1.58 -10.55 -6.95
C ALA A 99 -2.12 -9.13 -7.22
N GLN A 100 -1.36 -8.30 -7.96
CA GLN A 100 -1.75 -6.95 -8.32
C GLN A 100 -3.00 -6.95 -9.22
N THR A 101 -3.03 -7.81 -10.23
CA THR A 101 -4.20 -7.95 -11.12
C THR A 101 -5.44 -8.34 -10.32
N HIS A 102 -5.30 -9.29 -9.39
CA HIS A 102 -6.41 -9.73 -8.55
C HIS A 102 -6.91 -8.62 -7.61
N SER A 103 -6.00 -7.89 -6.95
CA SER A 103 -6.34 -6.72 -6.13
C SER A 103 -7.09 -5.64 -6.93
N GLU A 104 -6.69 -5.37 -8.18
CA GLU A 104 -7.40 -4.45 -9.06
C GLU A 104 -8.80 -4.95 -9.43
N ASN A 105 -8.94 -6.24 -9.69
CA ASN A 105 -10.25 -6.84 -10.00
C ASN A 105 -11.19 -6.77 -8.79
N MET A 106 -10.68 -7.03 -7.58
CA MET A 106 -11.44 -6.85 -6.34
C MET A 106 -11.85 -5.38 -6.14
N ALA A 107 -10.94 -4.44 -6.40
CA ALA A 107 -11.24 -3.01 -6.33
C ALA A 107 -12.29 -2.56 -7.35
N ARG A 108 -12.21 -3.04 -8.60
CA ARG A 108 -13.18 -2.75 -9.67
C ARG A 108 -14.56 -3.32 -9.36
N SER A 109 -14.61 -4.55 -8.86
CA SER A 109 -15.87 -5.23 -8.48
C SER A 109 -16.42 -4.76 -7.13
N ARG A 110 -15.61 -4.04 -6.34
CA ARG A 110 -15.91 -3.65 -4.95
C ARG A 110 -16.25 -4.86 -4.07
N SER A 111 -15.62 -6.00 -4.34
CA SER A 111 -15.90 -7.27 -3.67
C SER A 111 -14.59 -7.97 -3.29
N ILE A 112 -14.59 -8.66 -2.15
CA ILE A 112 -13.48 -9.51 -1.71
C ILE A 112 -13.82 -10.97 -1.99
N SER A 113 -12.92 -11.66 -2.69
CA SER A 113 -13.04 -13.09 -3.00
C SER A 113 -11.67 -13.62 -3.43
N HIS A 114 -11.36 -14.88 -3.13
CA HIS A 114 -10.19 -15.57 -3.70
C HIS A 114 -10.31 -15.85 -5.21
N GLN A 115 -11.55 -15.80 -5.72
CA GLN A 115 -11.83 -15.91 -7.15
C GLN A 115 -13.09 -15.11 -7.46
N LEU A 116 -12.95 -14.05 -8.26
CA LEU A 116 -14.10 -13.30 -8.73
C LEU A 116 -14.81 -14.05 -9.87
N PRO A 117 -16.12 -13.81 -10.11
CA PRO A 117 -16.83 -14.42 -11.23
C PRO A 117 -16.13 -14.13 -12.57
N GLY A 118 -15.79 -15.20 -13.31
CA GLY A 118 -15.07 -15.11 -14.59
C GLY A 118 -13.55 -14.91 -14.48
N GLU A 119 -13.01 -14.81 -13.27
CA GLU A 119 -11.57 -14.78 -13.04
C GLU A 119 -10.99 -16.20 -13.05
N LEU A 120 -9.76 -16.32 -13.55
CA LEU A 120 -8.97 -17.53 -13.44
C LEU A 120 -8.80 -17.96 -11.98
N SER A 121 -8.66 -19.27 -11.75
CA SER A 121 -8.29 -19.81 -10.44
C SER A 121 -6.94 -19.25 -9.98
N LEU A 122 -6.63 -19.27 -8.68
CA LEU A 122 -5.33 -18.82 -8.17
C LEU A 122 -4.14 -19.44 -8.92
N GLY A 123 -4.19 -20.77 -9.09
CA GLY A 123 -3.13 -21.51 -9.80
C GLY A 123 -3.00 -21.06 -11.24
N ASP A 124 -4.12 -20.88 -11.94
CA ASP A 124 -4.12 -20.38 -13.32
C ASP A 124 -3.64 -18.93 -13.39
N ARG A 125 -4.05 -18.04 -12.48
CA ARG A 125 -3.58 -16.64 -12.42
C ARG A 125 -2.05 -16.60 -12.31
N ILE A 126 -1.49 -17.39 -11.40
CA ILE A 126 -0.03 -17.47 -11.20
C ILE A 126 0.64 -18.11 -12.41
N SER A 127 0.13 -19.21 -12.96
CA SER A 127 0.73 -19.87 -14.11
C SER A 127 0.68 -19.01 -15.39
N HIS A 128 -0.34 -18.16 -15.56
CA HIS A 128 -0.45 -17.24 -16.69
C HIS A 128 0.64 -16.15 -16.71
N THR A 129 1.27 -15.85 -15.56
CA THR A 129 2.43 -14.94 -15.52
C THR A 129 3.74 -15.62 -15.91
N GLY A 130 3.70 -16.93 -16.18
CA GLY A 130 4.86 -17.77 -16.49
C GLY A 130 5.58 -18.31 -15.26
N TYR A 131 5.04 -18.12 -14.06
CA TYR A 131 5.62 -18.67 -12.83
C TYR A 131 5.33 -20.17 -12.71
N LYS A 132 6.37 -20.96 -12.41
CA LYS A 132 6.25 -22.40 -12.17
C LYS A 132 6.29 -22.68 -10.67
N TRP A 133 5.28 -23.37 -10.17
CA TRP A 133 5.07 -23.58 -8.74
C TRP A 133 4.78 -25.04 -8.40
N SER A 134 5.15 -25.44 -7.18
CA SER A 134 4.85 -26.74 -6.59
C SER A 134 3.79 -26.65 -5.48
N GLU A 135 3.79 -25.55 -4.74
CA GLU A 135 2.77 -25.20 -3.76
C GLU A 135 2.47 -23.71 -3.86
N ILE A 136 1.21 -23.34 -3.66
CA ILE A 136 0.72 -21.95 -3.67
C ILE A 136 -0.35 -21.75 -2.60
N ALA A 137 -0.46 -20.52 -2.09
CA ALA A 137 -1.61 -20.08 -1.30
C ALA A 137 -1.81 -18.58 -1.44
N GLU A 138 -3.00 -18.11 -1.06
CA GLU A 138 -3.36 -16.70 -1.14
C GLU A 138 -3.95 -16.20 0.18
N ASN A 139 -3.56 -14.99 0.57
CA ASN A 139 -4.32 -14.21 1.54
C ASN A 139 -4.94 -13.00 0.83
N VAL A 140 -6.21 -12.71 1.13
CA VAL A 140 -6.88 -11.48 0.67
C VAL A 140 -7.41 -10.68 1.85
N ALA A 141 -7.45 -9.36 1.72
CA ALA A 141 -8.07 -8.47 2.70
C ALA A 141 -8.66 -7.24 2.02
N ALA A 142 -9.64 -6.60 2.66
CA ALA A 142 -10.28 -5.39 2.19
C ALA A 142 -10.56 -4.41 3.32
N GLY A 143 -10.36 -3.12 3.05
CA GLY A 143 -10.70 -2.01 3.95
C GLY A 143 -9.55 -1.50 4.81
N GLN A 144 -8.45 -2.24 4.91
CA GLN A 144 -7.23 -1.78 5.60
C GLN A 144 -6.56 -0.68 4.76
N LYS A 145 -6.12 0.38 5.42
CA LYS A 145 -5.55 1.58 4.76
C LYS A 145 -4.03 1.56 4.70
N THR A 146 -3.38 0.66 5.45
CA THR A 146 -1.92 0.57 5.51
C THR A 146 -1.44 -0.89 5.46
N PRO A 147 -0.19 -1.12 5.02
CA PRO A 147 0.44 -2.44 5.09
C PRO A 147 0.40 -3.07 6.48
N GLU A 148 0.63 -2.27 7.53
CA GLU A 148 0.58 -2.72 8.92
C GLU A 148 -0.79 -3.27 9.29
N GLN A 149 -1.85 -2.58 8.90
CA GLN A 149 -3.21 -3.03 9.14
C GLN A 149 -3.50 -4.32 8.36
N ALA A 150 -3.12 -4.40 7.08
CA ALA A 150 -3.33 -5.58 6.26
C ALA A 150 -2.59 -6.83 6.81
N VAL A 151 -1.30 -6.71 7.12
CA VAL A 151 -0.55 -7.83 7.69
C VAL A 151 -1.05 -8.19 9.08
N SER A 152 -1.46 -7.21 9.88
CA SER A 152 -2.01 -7.42 11.22
C SER A 152 -3.29 -8.25 11.20
N VAL A 153 -4.21 -8.02 10.25
CA VAL A 153 -5.46 -8.80 10.19
C VAL A 153 -5.20 -10.27 9.88
N TRP A 154 -4.20 -10.58 9.03
CA TRP A 154 -3.86 -11.95 8.67
C TRP A 154 -3.08 -12.68 9.78
N ILE A 155 -2.04 -12.06 10.36
CA ILE A 155 -1.18 -12.75 11.33
C ILE A 155 -1.85 -12.98 12.69
N ASN A 156 -2.79 -12.13 13.08
CA ASN A 156 -3.45 -12.19 14.38
C ASN A 156 -4.65 -13.17 14.41
N GLU A 157 -4.95 -13.83 13.30
CA GLU A 157 -5.96 -14.88 13.29
C GLU A 157 -5.59 -16.03 14.22
N VAL A 158 -6.60 -16.63 14.88
CA VAL A 158 -6.42 -17.71 15.85
C VAL A 158 -7.25 -18.92 15.46
N PRO A 159 -6.79 -20.15 15.79
CA PRO A 159 -7.55 -21.36 15.51
C PRO A 159 -8.98 -21.30 16.07
N PRO A 160 -9.98 -21.87 15.36
CA PRO A 160 -9.84 -22.66 14.12
C PRO A 160 -9.80 -21.83 12.83
N ASN A 161 -9.94 -20.51 12.91
CA ASN A 161 -10.08 -19.61 11.77
C ASN A 161 -8.77 -18.87 11.48
N ASP A 162 -7.66 -19.60 11.33
CA ASP A 162 -6.30 -19.06 11.18
C ASP A 162 -5.65 -19.34 9.81
N GLY A 163 -6.47 -19.46 8.77
CA GLY A 163 -6.01 -19.78 7.42
C GLY A 163 -4.93 -18.83 6.91
N HIS A 164 -5.10 -17.51 7.10
CA HIS A 164 -4.14 -16.55 6.59
C HIS A 164 -2.83 -16.54 7.39
N ARG A 165 -2.94 -16.69 8.71
CA ARG A 165 -1.79 -16.86 9.60
C ARG A 165 -0.97 -18.09 9.22
N ARG A 166 -1.64 -19.22 8.95
CA ARG A 166 -0.99 -20.46 8.51
C ARG A 166 -0.25 -20.31 7.20
N ASN A 167 -0.78 -19.52 6.25
CA ASN A 167 -0.07 -19.20 5.01
C ASN A 167 1.22 -18.40 5.28
N ILE A 168 1.14 -17.34 6.09
CA ILE A 168 2.31 -16.51 6.46
C ILE A 168 3.41 -17.37 7.12
N LEU A 169 3.02 -18.29 7.99
CA LEU A 169 3.93 -19.13 8.79
C LEU A 169 4.19 -20.51 8.17
N ASN A 170 3.82 -20.75 6.92
CA ASN A 170 4.11 -22.03 6.27
C ASN A 170 5.63 -22.12 5.97
N PRO A 171 6.34 -23.15 6.47
CA PRO A 171 7.77 -23.32 6.26
C PRO A 171 8.15 -23.73 4.82
N ASN A 172 7.20 -24.16 3.98
CA ASN A 172 7.48 -24.60 2.62
C ASN A 172 7.66 -23.43 1.65
N TYR A 173 6.93 -22.33 1.84
CA TYR A 173 7.00 -21.18 0.93
C TYR A 173 8.37 -20.50 0.95
N ARG A 174 8.77 -20.00 -0.21
CA ARG A 174 10.04 -19.31 -0.45
C ARG A 174 9.85 -17.92 -1.04
N GLU A 175 8.75 -17.72 -1.76
CA GLU A 175 8.49 -16.51 -2.52
C GLU A 175 7.11 -15.93 -2.23
N LEU A 176 6.98 -14.62 -2.44
CA LEU A 176 5.78 -13.84 -2.20
C LEU A 176 5.52 -12.88 -3.37
N GLY A 177 4.28 -12.81 -3.82
CA GLY A 177 3.73 -11.68 -4.58
C GLY A 177 2.83 -10.84 -3.69
N VAL A 178 2.83 -9.52 -3.88
CA VAL A 178 1.91 -8.63 -3.16
C VAL A 178 1.18 -7.73 -4.13
N GLY A 179 -0.15 -7.69 -4.02
CA GLY A 179 -1.02 -6.78 -4.74
C GLY A 179 -1.65 -5.75 -3.81
N TYR A 180 -1.82 -4.53 -4.31
CA TYR A 180 -2.60 -3.49 -3.63
C TYR A 180 -3.37 -2.63 -4.63
N SER A 181 -4.67 -2.45 -4.39
CA SER A 181 -5.49 -1.48 -5.12
C SER A 181 -6.67 -1.02 -4.28
N ASN A 182 -6.79 0.29 -4.02
CA ASN A 182 -7.94 0.90 -3.34
C ASN A 182 -8.39 0.17 -2.04
N ASN A 183 -7.44 -0.13 -1.15
CA ASN A 183 -7.67 -0.88 0.11
C ASN A 183 -8.05 -2.35 -0.05
N TYR A 184 -7.86 -2.93 -1.24
CA TYR A 184 -7.85 -4.37 -1.47
C TYR A 184 -6.41 -4.85 -1.54
N TRP A 185 -6.15 -5.96 -0.87
CA TRP A 185 -4.81 -6.50 -0.63
C TRP A 185 -4.78 -7.98 -1.01
N THR A 186 -3.70 -8.40 -1.64
CA THR A 186 -3.44 -9.81 -1.98
C THR A 186 -2.01 -10.18 -1.60
N GLN A 187 -1.82 -11.34 -0.99
CA GLN A 187 -0.53 -12.01 -0.83
C GLN A 187 -0.57 -13.36 -1.52
N ASP A 188 0.25 -13.55 -2.54
CA ASP A 188 0.41 -14.83 -3.24
C ASP A 188 1.71 -15.49 -2.78
N PHE A 189 1.59 -16.56 -2.00
CA PHE A 189 2.73 -17.33 -1.51
C PHE A 189 3.04 -18.46 -2.48
N ALA A 190 4.32 -18.77 -2.68
CA ALA A 190 4.68 -19.94 -3.46
C ALA A 190 5.97 -20.64 -3.02
N SER A 191 6.00 -21.93 -3.35
CA SER A 191 7.20 -22.75 -3.51
C SER A 191 7.48 -22.90 -5.01
N PRO A 192 8.65 -22.48 -5.51
CA PRO A 192 8.99 -22.68 -6.91
C PRO A 192 9.03 -24.15 -7.31
N ALA A 193 8.70 -24.47 -8.57
CA ALA A 193 8.96 -25.76 -9.19
C ALA A 193 10.15 -25.61 -10.14
N TYR A 194 11.36 -25.86 -9.63
CA TYR A 194 12.59 -25.97 -10.42
C TYR A 194 12.98 -27.44 -10.56
#